data_AF-A0A8T3QT41-F1
#
_entry.id   AF-A0A8T3QT41-F1
#
_cell.length_a   1.000
_cell.length_b   1.000
_cell.length_c   1.000
_cell.angle_alpha   90.00
_cell.angle_beta   90.00
_cell.angle_gamma   90.00
#
_symmetry.space_group_name_H-M   'P 1'
#
loop_
_entity.id
_entity.type
_entity.pdbx_description
1 polymer ?
#
loop_
_entity_poly.entity_id
_entity_poly.type
_entity_poly.pdbx_seq_one_letter_code
_entity_poly.pdbx_strand_id
1 'polypeptide(L)'
;MIRPAARVWIACLLAGASGGVLTLVLPPLGLLLVAAGALPAVVSDTRYAALGGLLTGLGATWLVLIGAANARCESFNSLPGQECVGPDLGPWLTIGGAMLAAGVLLSVGVLVRGRRS
;
A
#
# COMPACT_ATOMS: atom_id res chain seq x y z
N MET A 1 17.74 18.26 -9.72
CA MET A 1 17.85 17.85 -8.29
C MET A 1 16.47 17.45 -7.78
N ILE A 2 16.30 16.23 -7.28
CA ILE A 2 15.02 15.76 -6.72
C ILE A 2 14.82 16.43 -5.35
N ARG A 3 13.66 17.07 -5.15
CA ARG A 3 13.30 17.69 -3.85
C ARG A 3 13.34 16.64 -2.72
N PRO A 4 13.78 16.99 -1.49
CA PRO A 4 13.90 16.04 -0.39
C PRO A 4 12.60 15.29 -0.09
N ALA A 5 11.45 15.98 -0.18
CA ALA A 5 10.13 15.38 -0.01
C ALA A 5 9.82 14.26 -1.03
N ALA A 6 10.27 14.40 -2.27
CA ALA A 6 10.05 13.38 -3.30
C ALA A 6 10.90 12.13 -3.06
N ARG A 7 12.14 12.29 -2.58
CA ARG A 7 12.99 11.14 -2.20
C ARG A 7 12.37 10.36 -1.05
N VAL A 8 11.89 11.06 -0.02
CA VAL A 8 11.21 10.44 1.14
C VAL A 8 9.93 9.73 0.70
N TRP A 9 9.12 10.36 -0.15
CA TRP A 9 7.91 9.75 -0.70
C TRP A 9 8.21 8.44 -1.45
N ILE A 10 9.21 8.43 -2.33
CA ILE A 10 9.61 7.23 -3.09
C ILE A 10 10.10 6.13 -2.13
N ALA A 11 10.96 6.47 -1.16
CA ALA A 11 11.48 5.51 -0.19
C ALA A 11 10.35 4.87 0.62
N CYS A 12 9.39 5.67 1.09
CA CYS A 12 8.23 5.17 1.83
C CYS A 12 7.27 4.38 0.95
N LEU A 13 7.10 4.75 -0.32
CA LEU A 13 6.31 3.96 -1.28
C LEU A 13 6.91 2.58 -1.49
N LEU A 14 8.23 2.50 -1.69
CA LEU A 14 8.91 1.22 -1.82
C LEU A 14 8.83 0.41 -0.52
N ALA A 15 8.96 1.05 0.64
CA ALA A 15 8.79 0.38 1.93
C ALA A 15 7.36 -0.15 2.12
N GLY A 16 6.34 0.63 1.72
CA GLY A 16 4.94 0.19 1.76
C GLY A 16 4.65 -0.97 0.82
N ALA A 17 5.16 -0.90 -0.41
CA ALA A 17 4.98 -1.94 -1.41
C ALA A 17 5.71 -3.25 -1.02
N SER A 18 6.98 -3.15 -0.63
CA SER A 18 7.74 -4.32 -0.16
C SER A 18 7.18 -4.88 1.14
N GLY A 19 6.78 -4.02 2.07
CA GLY A 19 6.07 -4.39 3.29
C GLY A 19 4.83 -5.21 2.97
N GLY A 20 3.96 -4.72 2.08
CA GLY A 20 2.74 -5.42 1.67
C GLY A 20 2.97 -6.80 1.06
N VAL A 21 4.03 -6.97 0.25
CA VAL A 21 4.42 -8.29 -0.26
C VAL A 21 4.96 -9.18 0.86
N LEU A 22 5.82 -8.64 1.73
CA LEU A 22 6.39 -9.40 2.83
C LEU A 22 5.33 -9.87 3.82
N THR A 23 4.28 -9.10 4.08
CA THR A 23 3.21 -9.53 5.01
C THR A 23 2.50 -10.80 4.54
N LEU A 24 2.47 -11.08 3.24
CA LEU A 24 1.93 -12.33 2.71
C LEU A 24 2.84 -13.53 2.95
N VAL A 25 4.15 -13.33 2.84
CA VAL A 25 5.13 -14.43 2.96
C VAL A 25 5.44 -14.68 4.43
N LEU A 26 5.71 -13.61 5.17
CA LEU A 26 6.08 -13.59 6.59
C LEU A 26 5.36 -12.42 7.28
N PRO A 27 4.13 -12.63 7.80
CA PRO A 27 3.32 -11.57 8.43
C PRO A 27 4.07 -10.68 9.44
N PRO A 28 4.86 -11.22 10.40
CA PRO A 28 5.53 -10.37 11.39
C PRO A 28 6.63 -9.48 10.78
N LEU A 29 7.32 -9.95 9.74
CA LEU A 29 8.36 -9.18 9.05
C LEU A 29 7.76 -8.05 8.21
N GLY A 30 6.65 -8.30 7.52
CA GLY A 30 5.93 -7.25 6.79
C GLY A 30 5.47 -6.13 7.71
N LEU A 31 4.88 -6.48 8.86
CA LEU A 31 4.48 -5.52 9.89
C LEU A 31 5.67 -4.72 10.44
N LEU A 32 6.81 -5.36 10.70
CA LEU A 32 8.03 -4.69 11.15
C LEU A 32 8.53 -3.69 10.10
N LEU A 33 8.47 -4.02 8.81
CA LEU A 33 8.94 -3.15 7.73
C LEU A 33 8.02 -1.94 7.55
N VAL A 34 6.70 -2.15 7.65
CA VAL A 34 5.72 -1.06 7.67
C VAL A 34 5.93 -0.17 8.90
N ALA A 35 6.15 -0.75 10.09
CA ALA A 35 6.40 0.01 11.31
C ALA A 35 7.73 0.80 11.23
N ALA A 36 8.78 0.19 10.69
CA ALA A 36 10.07 0.83 10.46
C ALA A 36 10.00 1.96 9.43
N GLY A 37 9.09 1.88 8.45
CA GLY A 37 8.80 2.98 7.54
C GLY A 37 7.90 4.06 8.15
N ALA A 38 6.93 3.66 8.99
CA ALA A 38 5.96 4.55 9.62
C ALA A 38 6.59 5.42 10.71
N LEU A 39 7.41 4.85 11.61
CA LEU A 39 8.06 5.57 12.70
C LEU A 39 8.82 6.82 12.25
N PRO A 40 9.80 6.74 11.34
CA PRO A 40 10.52 7.90 10.82
C PRO A 40 9.61 8.83 10.01
N ALA A 41 8.55 8.30 9.38
CA ALA A 41 7.56 9.13 8.69
C ALA A 41 6.85 10.09 9.67
N VAL A 42 6.50 9.63 10.87
CA VAL A 42 5.77 10.46 11.85
C VAL A 42 6.65 11.57 12.45
N VAL A 43 7.96 11.31 12.62
CA VAL A 43 8.89 12.27 13.24
C VAL A 43 9.58 13.21 12.26
N SER A 44 9.45 13.01 10.93
CA SER A 44 10.07 13.89 9.93
C SER A 44 9.23 15.13 9.61
N ASP A 45 9.89 16.25 9.29
CA ASP A 45 9.22 17.45 8.75
C ASP A 45 8.49 17.16 7.41
N THR A 46 8.88 16.08 6.74
CA THR A 46 8.28 15.57 5.51
C THR A 46 7.16 14.55 5.73
N ARG A 47 6.55 14.52 6.92
CA ARG A 47 5.54 13.52 7.34
C ARG A 47 4.45 13.21 6.33
N TYR A 48 3.90 14.23 5.66
CA TYR A 48 2.82 14.02 4.68
C TYR A 48 3.31 13.32 3.41
N ALA A 49 4.56 13.59 2.99
CA ALA A 49 5.16 12.91 1.84
C ALA A 49 5.49 11.45 2.20
N ALA A 50 6.02 11.23 3.40
CA ALA A 50 6.34 9.89 3.89
C ALA A 50 5.08 9.01 4.04
N LEU A 51 4.05 9.52 4.74
CA LEU A 51 2.77 8.82 4.90
C LEU A 51 2.05 8.62 3.56
N GLY A 52 2.09 9.62 2.68
CA GLY A 52 1.51 9.52 1.34
C GLY A 52 2.12 8.37 0.55
N GLY A 53 3.45 8.28 0.52
CA GLY A 53 4.16 7.18 -0.15
C GLY A 53 3.83 5.83 0.48
N LEU A 54 3.94 5.72 1.80
CA LEU A 54 3.71 4.46 2.55
C LEU A 54 2.30 3.91 2.32
N LEU A 55 1.27 4.73 2.50
CA LEU A 55 -0.13 4.32 2.33
C LEU A 55 -0.47 3.99 0.88
N THR A 56 0.09 4.73 -0.08
CA THR A 56 -0.09 4.44 -1.51
C THR A 56 0.53 3.10 -1.87
N GLY A 57 1.79 2.86 -1.48
CA GLY A 57 2.48 1.61 -1.76
C GLY A 57 1.79 0.41 -1.11
N LEU A 58 1.48 0.52 0.18
CA LEU A 58 0.84 -0.56 0.92
C LEU A 58 -0.58 -0.85 0.41
N GLY A 59 -1.40 0.19 0.20
CA GLY A 59 -2.76 0.04 -0.32
C GLY A 59 -2.80 -0.53 -1.74
N ALA A 60 -1.94 -0.04 -2.64
CA ALA A 60 -1.86 -0.54 -4.01
C ALA A 60 -1.43 -2.01 -4.04
N THR A 61 -0.36 -2.36 -3.33
CA THR A 61 0.11 -3.74 -3.26
C THR A 61 -0.94 -4.67 -2.68
N TRP A 62 -1.59 -4.27 -1.57
CA TRP A 62 -2.66 -5.06 -0.95
C TRP A 62 -3.82 -5.36 -1.91
N LEU A 63 -4.32 -4.35 -2.61
CA LEU A 63 -5.40 -4.51 -3.58
C LEU A 63 -5.00 -5.39 -4.77
N VAL A 64 -3.79 -5.23 -5.30
CA VAL A 64 -3.28 -6.06 -6.40
C VAL A 64 -3.20 -7.53 -5.97
N LEU A 65 -2.73 -7.80 -4.76
CA LEU A 65 -2.58 -9.16 -4.27
C LEU A 65 -3.93 -9.85 -4.05
N ILE A 66 -4.88 -9.15 -3.43
CA ILE A 66 -6.25 -9.68 -3.24
C ILE A 66 -6.94 -9.88 -4.59
N GLY A 67 -6.85 -8.90 -5.48
CA GLY A 67 -7.43 -9.00 -6.83
C GLY A 67 -6.84 -10.17 -7.63
N ALA A 68 -5.52 -10.37 -7.57
CA ALA A 68 -4.85 -11.49 -8.21
C ALA A 68 -5.24 -12.84 -7.61
N ALA A 69 -5.39 -12.94 -6.28
CA ALA A 69 -5.87 -14.15 -5.62
C ALA A 69 -7.31 -14.48 -6.04
N ASN A 70 -8.19 -13.48 -6.07
CA ASN A 70 -9.57 -13.64 -6.49
C ASN A 70 -9.68 -14.12 -7.95
N ALA A 71 -8.96 -13.47 -8.86
CA ALA A 71 -8.94 -13.85 -10.28
C ALA A 71 -8.43 -15.29 -10.49
N ARG A 72 -7.45 -15.74 -9.69
CA ARG A 72 -6.97 -17.13 -9.74
C ARG A 72 -8.05 -18.11 -9.29
N CYS A 73 -8.78 -17.82 -8.23
CA CYS A 73 -9.87 -18.70 -7.80
C CYS A 73 -11.02 -18.73 -8.79
N GLU A 74 -11.38 -17.61 -9.40
CA GLU A 74 -12.38 -17.57 -10.48
C GLU A 74 -11.92 -18.42 -11.67
N SER A 75 -10.65 -18.33 -12.06
CA SER A 75 -10.09 -19.16 -13.13
C SER A 75 -10.10 -20.65 -12.78
N PHE A 76 -9.87 -21.03 -11.52
CA PHE A 76 -9.93 -22.41 -11.06
C PHE A 76 -11.36 -22.97 -11.08
N ASN A 77 -12.33 -22.15 -10.67
CA ASN A 77 -13.76 -22.50 -10.66
C ASN A 77 -14.37 -22.64 -12.07
N SER A 78 -13.67 -22.14 -13.10
CA SER A 78 -14.10 -22.31 -14.48
C SER A 78 -13.91 -23.75 -15.01
N LEU A 79 -13.14 -24.59 -14.31
CA LEU A 79 -12.91 -25.99 -14.69
C LEU A 79 -13.96 -26.92 -14.07
N PRO A 80 -14.41 -27.96 -14.80
CA PRO A 80 -15.39 -28.90 -14.28
C PRO A 80 -14.86 -29.71 -13.09
N GLY A 81 -15.65 -29.77 -12.01
CA GLY A 81 -15.33 -30.54 -10.80
C GLY A 81 -14.34 -29.88 -9.84
N GLN A 82 -14.05 -28.59 -10.03
CA GLN A 82 -13.16 -27.82 -9.16
C GLN A 82 -13.91 -26.65 -8.50
N GLU A 83 -13.71 -26.48 -7.19
CA GLU A 83 -14.25 -25.35 -6.44
C GLU A 83 -13.17 -24.79 -5.49
N CYS A 84 -12.88 -23.51 -5.64
CA CYS A 84 -12.17 -22.66 -4.69
C CYS A 84 -13.22 -21.89 -3.89
N VAL A 85 -13.27 -22.15 -2.58
CA VAL A 85 -14.05 -21.37 -1.62
C VAL A 85 -13.13 -20.32 -1.00
N GLY A 86 -13.43 -19.04 -1.25
CA GLY A 86 -12.72 -17.90 -0.67
C GLY A 86 -13.50 -17.26 0.49
N PRO A 87 -12.81 -16.67 1.48
CA PRO A 87 -13.47 -15.84 2.50
C PRO A 87 -14.01 -14.54 1.91
N ASP A 88 -14.92 -13.86 2.62
CA ASP A 88 -15.39 -12.53 2.21
C ASP A 88 -14.23 -11.52 2.16
N LEU A 89 -13.97 -11.01 0.96
CA LEU A 89 -12.89 -10.05 0.67
C LEU A 89 -13.34 -8.59 0.85
N GLY A 90 -14.65 -8.33 0.98
CA GLY A 90 -15.22 -6.99 1.06
C GLY A 90 -14.54 -6.07 2.08
N PRO A 91 -14.36 -6.50 3.34
CA PRO A 91 -13.67 -5.71 4.37
C PRO A 91 -12.22 -5.37 3.99
N TRP A 92 -11.49 -6.34 3.43
CA TRP A 92 -10.09 -6.18 3.08
C TRP A 92 -9.87 -5.29 1.87
N LEU A 93 -10.77 -5.36 0.88
CA LEU A 93 -10.79 -4.44 -0.27
C LEU A 93 -11.12 -3.01 0.18
N THR A 94 -12.05 -2.86 1.12
CA THR A 94 -12.42 -1.54 1.67
C THR A 94 -11.24 -0.91 2.41
N ILE A 95 -10.53 -1.67 3.24
CA ILE A 95 -9.34 -1.19 3.95
C ILE A 95 -8.24 -0.80 2.96
N GLY A 96 -7.91 -1.67 2.00
CA GLY A 96 -6.90 -1.38 0.96
C GLY A 96 -7.25 -0.14 0.13
N GLY A 97 -8.53 -0.02 -0.26
CA GLY A 97 -9.06 1.14 -0.99
C GLY A 97 -8.96 2.43 -0.19
N ALA A 98 -9.35 2.42 1.08
CA ALA A 98 -9.25 3.57 1.97
C ALA A 98 -7.79 4.01 2.18
N MET A 99 -6.87 3.06 2.37
CA MET A 99 -5.44 3.33 2.50
C MET A 99 -4.87 3.97 1.23
N LEU A 100 -5.17 3.40 0.06
CA LEU A 100 -4.72 3.94 -1.21
C LEU A 100 -5.28 5.34 -1.45
N ALA A 101 -6.58 5.55 -1.22
CA ALA A 101 -7.21 6.86 -1.36
C ALA A 101 -6.57 7.91 -0.45
N ALA A 102 -6.34 7.57 0.83
CA ALA A 102 -5.67 8.46 1.78
C ALA A 102 -4.23 8.78 1.33
N GLY A 103 -3.47 7.77 0.88
CA GLY A 103 -2.11 7.95 0.37
C GLY A 103 -2.05 8.88 -0.85
N VAL A 104 -2.96 8.71 -1.80
CA VAL A 104 -3.07 9.56 -2.99
C VAL A 104 -3.44 10.99 -2.62
N LEU A 105 -4.45 11.18 -1.75
CA LEU A 105 -4.86 12.51 -1.30
C LEU A 105 -3.73 13.27 -0.59
N LEU A 106 -2.97 12.60 0.27
CA LEU A 106 -1.80 13.18 0.93
C LEU A 106 -0.72 13.56 -0.09
N SER A 107 -0.46 12.70 -1.07
CA SER A 107 0.53 12.93 -2.13
C SER A 107 0.16 14.14 -3.00
N VAL A 108 -1.11 14.24 -3.40
CA VAL A 108 -1.65 15.40 -4.14
C VAL A 108 -1.56 16.67 -3.29
N GLY A 109 -1.92 16.61 -2.01
CA GLY A 109 -1.84 17.75 -1.10
C GLY A 109 -0.42 18.33 -0.96
N VAL A 110 0.60 17.46 -0.91
CA VAL A 110 2.01 17.88 -0.90
C VAL A 110 2.40 18.58 -2.20
N LEU A 111 1.99 18.05 -3.36
CA LEU A 111 2.26 18.67 -4.66
C LEU A 111 1.58 20.04 -4.81
N VAL A 112 0.33 20.16 -4.37
CA VAL A 112 -0.44 21.42 -4.45
C VAL A 112 0.16 22.48 -3.53
N ARG A 113 0.55 22.14 -2.29
CA ARG A 113 1.23 23.08 -1.38
C ARG A 113 2.58 23.53 -1.94
N GLY A 114 3.38 22.61 -2.46
CA GLY A 114 4.71 22.91 -3.01
C GLY A 114 4.72 23.69 -4.34
N ARG A 115 3.55 23.99 -4.92
CA ARG A 115 3.36 24.92 -6.05
C ARG A 115 2.94 26.33 -5.61
N ARG A 116 2.42 26.47 -4.38
CA ARG A 116 1.95 27.77 -3.83
C ARG A 116 3.03 28.51 -3.04
N SER A 117 4.09 27.81 -2.64
CA SER A 117 5.30 28.39 -2.03
C SER A 117 6.37 28.62 -3.09
#